data_AF-A0A3M0NN78-F1
#
_entry.id   AF-A0A3M0NN78-F1
#
_cell.length_a   1.000
_cell.length_b   1.000
_cell.length_c   1.000
_cell.angle_alpha   90.00
_cell.angle_beta   90.00
_cell.angle_gamma   90.00
#
_symmetry.space_group_name_H-M   'P 1'
#
loop_
_entity.id
_entity.type
_entity.pdbx_description
1 polymer ?
#
loop_
_entity_poly.entity_id
_entity_poly.type
_entity_poly.pdbx_seq_one_letter_code
_entity_poly.pdbx_strand_id
1 'polypeptide(L)'
;MAEKTKKAWAGNVISSSFYARVEKGLNRISAEDLIDLLYFIIKELFYEREKDKLAKLYEIISKSYLPNKDDYLLLIKIYLSNIKGDELSIGNKDIQKIKGCILSMNSLEFETLGLYYNFMFIYNLDDNIDIGKYAIALFANNNSIAIKKIILGIKINILFAYINEKKYEKAIFFLTVLKI
;
A
#
# COMPACT_ATOMS: atom_id res chain seq x y z
N MET A 1 11.59 18.78 -12.64
CA MET A 1 11.77 17.36 -12.27
C MET A 1 12.29 16.63 -13.50
N ALA A 2 13.32 15.80 -13.37
CA ALA A 2 13.82 15.00 -14.49
C ALA A 2 12.76 13.95 -14.88
N GLU A 3 12.53 13.74 -16.17
CA GLU A 3 11.66 12.67 -16.65
C GLU A 3 12.24 11.30 -16.28
N LYS A 4 11.40 10.41 -15.76
CA LYS A 4 11.77 9.03 -15.44
C LYS A 4 12.26 8.30 -16.69
N THR A 5 13.34 7.54 -16.55
CA THR A 5 13.86 6.71 -17.64
C THR A 5 12.91 5.55 -17.96
N LYS A 6 12.97 5.02 -19.19
CA LYS A 6 12.20 3.84 -19.60
C LYS A 6 12.48 2.61 -18.72
N LYS A 7 13.71 2.49 -18.21
CA LYS A 7 14.09 1.45 -17.25
C LYS A 7 13.34 1.61 -15.93
N ALA A 8 13.19 2.86 -15.45
CA ALA A 8 12.43 3.14 -14.23
C ALA A 8 10.93 2.84 -14.40
N TRP A 9 10.36 3.08 -15.58
CA TRP A 9 8.96 2.78 -15.86
C TRP A 9 8.68 1.30 -16.09
N ALA A 10 9.59 0.58 -16.74
CA ALA A 10 9.45 -0.85 -17.00
C ALA A 10 9.68 -1.71 -15.74
N GLY A 11 10.46 -1.18 -14.77
CA GLY A 11 10.84 -1.90 -13.56
C GLY A 11 11.53 -3.23 -13.88
N ASN A 12 11.17 -4.26 -13.13
CA ASN A 12 11.53 -5.65 -13.44
C ASN A 12 10.38 -6.42 -14.13
N VAL A 13 9.31 -5.73 -14.54
CA VAL A 13 8.12 -6.36 -15.13
C VAL A 13 8.39 -6.77 -16.58
N ILE A 14 8.90 -5.83 -17.37
CA ILE A 14 9.31 -6.07 -18.76
C ILE A 14 10.66 -5.41 -19.04
N SER A 15 11.35 -5.87 -20.08
CA SER A 15 12.63 -5.25 -20.47
C SER A 15 12.40 -3.82 -20.99
N SER A 16 13.37 -2.93 -20.74
CA SER A 16 13.31 -1.55 -21.22
C SER A 16 13.25 -1.44 -22.75
N SER A 17 13.86 -2.40 -23.47
CA SER A 17 13.80 -2.49 -24.94
C SER A 17 12.43 -2.94 -25.43
N PHE A 18 11.77 -3.87 -24.73
CA PHE A 18 10.40 -4.28 -25.03
C PHE A 18 9.41 -3.13 -24.75
N TYR A 19 9.51 -2.49 -23.59
CA TYR A 19 8.74 -1.28 -23.24
C TYR A 19 8.86 -0.20 -24.32
N ALA A 20 10.09 0.09 -24.78
CA ALA A 20 10.32 1.07 -25.84
C ALA A 20 9.70 0.70 -27.20
N ARG A 21 9.57 -0.59 -27.51
CA ARG A 21 8.89 -1.06 -28.72
C ARG A 21 7.36 -0.95 -28.59
N VAL A 22 6.82 -1.24 -27.42
CA VAL A 22 5.39 -1.07 -27.12
C VAL A 22 5.00 0.41 -27.24
N GLU A 23 5.77 1.34 -26.66
CA GLU A 23 5.51 2.79 -26.78
C GLU A 23 5.47 3.29 -28.23
N LYS A 24 6.28 2.68 -29.11
CA LYS A 24 6.34 3.03 -30.54
C LYS A 24 5.25 2.35 -31.37
N GLY A 25 4.36 1.57 -30.75
CA GLY A 25 3.36 0.76 -31.44
C GLY A 25 3.94 -0.41 -32.26
N LEU A 26 5.22 -0.75 -32.04
CA LEU A 26 5.91 -1.82 -32.78
C LEU A 26 5.61 -3.20 -32.21
N ASN A 27 5.21 -3.28 -30.94
CA ASN A 27 4.81 -4.51 -30.26
C ASN A 27 3.48 -4.31 -29.54
N ARG A 28 2.71 -5.40 -29.44
CA ARG A 28 1.60 -5.49 -28.50
C ARG A 28 2.11 -6.04 -27.18
N ILE A 29 1.60 -5.48 -26.08
CA ILE A 29 1.80 -6.01 -24.73
C ILE A 29 0.71 -7.05 -24.44
N SER A 30 1.06 -8.10 -23.68
CA SER A 30 0.05 -9.05 -23.20
C SER A 30 -0.86 -8.38 -22.16
N ALA A 31 -2.01 -9.00 -21.87
CA ALA A 31 -2.90 -8.48 -20.82
C ALA A 31 -2.22 -8.62 -19.44
N GLU A 32 -1.53 -9.72 -19.23
CA GLU A 32 -0.80 -10.06 -18.00
C GLU A 32 0.33 -9.06 -17.74
N ASP A 33 1.20 -8.80 -18.73
CA ASP A 33 2.30 -7.84 -18.60
C ASP A 33 1.77 -6.41 -18.36
N LEU A 34 0.63 -6.07 -18.97
CA LEU A 34 0.00 -4.76 -18.76
C LEU A 34 -0.53 -4.61 -17.33
N ILE A 35 -1.17 -5.66 -16.80
CA ILE A 35 -1.68 -5.73 -15.44
C ILE A 35 -0.55 -5.53 -14.42
N ASP A 36 0.55 -6.26 -14.60
CA ASP A 36 1.71 -6.20 -13.71
C ASP A 36 2.42 -4.84 -13.79
N LEU A 37 2.56 -4.31 -15.00
CA LEU A 37 3.18 -3.01 -15.24
C LEU A 37 2.35 -1.88 -14.63
N LEU A 38 1.02 -1.93 -14.77
CA LEU A 38 0.12 -0.95 -14.18
C LEU A 38 0.20 -0.97 -12.66
N TYR A 39 0.23 -2.16 -12.06
CA TYR A 39 0.38 -2.33 -10.62
C TYR A 39 1.71 -1.75 -10.11
N PHE A 40 2.81 -2.03 -10.82
CA PHE A 40 4.13 -1.47 -10.53
C PHE A 40 4.13 0.06 -10.60
N ILE A 41 3.55 0.65 -11.66
CA ILE A 41 3.46 2.10 -11.84
C ILE A 41 2.69 2.77 -10.70
N ILE A 42 1.55 2.21 -10.29
CA ILE A 42 0.73 2.77 -9.20
C ILE A 42 1.54 2.82 -7.89
N LYS A 43 2.30 1.76 -7.58
CA LYS A 43 3.17 1.70 -6.40
C LYS A 43 4.30 2.74 -6.45
N GLU A 44 4.98 2.83 -7.58
CA GLU A 44 6.06 3.80 -7.77
C GLU A 44 5.58 5.23 -7.55
N LEU A 45 4.43 5.59 -8.13
CA LEU A 45 3.84 6.90 -7.94
C LEU A 45 3.45 7.17 -6.48
N PHE A 46 3.02 6.15 -5.74
CA PHE A 46 2.76 6.28 -4.31
C PHE A 46 4.04 6.51 -3.49
N TYR A 47 5.10 5.74 -3.73
CA TYR A 47 6.38 5.93 -3.04
C TYR A 47 6.98 7.32 -3.29
N GLU A 48 6.81 7.84 -4.51
CA GLU A 48 7.25 9.18 -4.89
C GLU A 48 6.30 10.29 -4.44
N ARG A 49 5.17 9.94 -3.81
CA ARG A 49 4.11 10.86 -3.40
C ARG A 49 3.60 11.74 -4.55
N GLU A 50 3.57 11.19 -5.76
CA GLU A 50 3.17 11.84 -7.01
C GLU A 50 1.65 11.90 -7.15
N LYS A 51 1.01 12.70 -6.29
CA LYS A 51 -0.44 12.83 -6.16
C LYS A 51 -1.14 13.14 -7.50
N ASP A 52 -0.62 14.08 -8.28
CA ASP A 52 -1.28 14.52 -9.52
C ASP A 52 -1.24 13.43 -10.60
N LYS A 53 -0.14 12.67 -10.66
CA LYS A 53 0.00 11.52 -11.56
C LYS A 53 -0.93 10.38 -11.14
N LEU A 54 -1.06 10.10 -9.84
CA LEU A 54 -2.02 9.14 -9.32
C LEU A 54 -3.47 9.54 -9.66
N ALA A 55 -3.84 10.81 -9.47
CA ALA A 55 -5.17 11.31 -9.81
C ALA A 55 -5.45 11.21 -11.32
N LYS A 56 -4.47 11.53 -12.17
CA LYS A 56 -4.59 11.35 -13.62
C LYS A 56 -4.75 9.88 -14.00
N LEU A 57 -4.02 8.99 -13.35
CA LEU A 57 -4.12 7.56 -13.59
C LEU A 57 -5.49 7.00 -13.18
N TYR A 58 -6.05 7.48 -12.07
CA TYR A 58 -7.41 7.18 -11.65
C TYR A 58 -8.44 7.52 -12.74
N GLU A 59 -8.36 8.73 -13.32
CA GLU A 59 -9.23 9.18 -14.40
C GLU A 59 -9.11 8.35 -15.67
N ILE A 60 -7.90 7.88 -16.01
CA ILE A 60 -7.66 7.04 -17.18
C ILE A 60 -8.26 5.65 -16.94
N ILE A 61 -7.97 5.04 -15.79
CA ILE A 61 -8.45 3.70 -15.44
C ILE A 61 -9.97 3.68 -15.33
N SER A 62 -10.60 4.71 -14.77
CA SER A 62 -12.06 4.75 -14.56
C SER A 62 -12.85 4.63 -15.86
N LYS A 63 -12.30 5.21 -16.94
CA LYS A 63 -12.85 5.21 -18.31
C LYS A 63 -12.42 3.99 -19.15
N SER A 64 -11.58 3.11 -18.59
CA SER A 64 -11.08 1.93 -19.30
C SER A 64 -12.00 0.71 -19.15
N TYR A 65 -11.72 -0.31 -19.97
CA TYR A 65 -12.30 -1.66 -19.92
C TYR A 65 -11.31 -2.69 -19.35
N LEU A 66 -10.42 -2.27 -18.44
CA LEU A 66 -9.44 -3.16 -17.83
C LEU A 66 -10.09 -4.24 -16.97
N PRO A 67 -9.57 -5.48 -16.98
CA PRO A 67 -9.89 -6.45 -15.95
C PRO A 67 -9.46 -5.90 -14.58
N ASN A 68 -10.20 -6.24 -13.52
CA ASN A 68 -9.92 -5.81 -12.15
C ASN A 68 -9.84 -4.29 -11.96
N LYS A 69 -10.48 -3.50 -12.85
CA LYS A 69 -10.53 -2.03 -12.78
C LYS A 69 -10.83 -1.50 -11.38
N ASP A 70 -11.83 -2.07 -10.72
CA ASP A 70 -12.26 -1.62 -9.40
C ASP A 70 -11.19 -1.82 -8.31
N ASP A 71 -10.29 -2.78 -8.48
CA ASP A 71 -9.18 -3.01 -7.55
C ASP A 71 -8.12 -1.91 -7.70
N TYR A 72 -7.78 -1.55 -8.94
CA TYR A 72 -6.86 -0.45 -9.22
C TYR A 72 -7.40 0.90 -8.77
N LEU A 73 -8.68 1.17 -9.02
CA LEU A 73 -9.33 2.40 -8.58
C LEU A 73 -9.33 2.50 -7.05
N LEU A 74 -9.64 1.39 -6.37
CA LEU A 74 -9.57 1.33 -4.91
C LEU A 74 -8.15 1.60 -4.41
N LEU A 75 -7.13 0.95 -4.99
CA LEU A 75 -5.73 1.14 -4.61
C LEU A 75 -5.26 2.59 -4.77
N ILE A 76 -5.62 3.23 -5.89
CA ILE A 76 -5.26 4.63 -6.13
C ILE A 76 -6.01 5.57 -5.17
N LYS A 77 -7.30 5.31 -4.91
CA LYS A 77 -8.09 6.09 -3.93
C LYS A 77 -7.48 6.01 -2.54
N ILE A 78 -7.07 4.82 -2.13
CA ILE A 78 -6.32 4.53 -0.90
C ILE A 78 -5.04 5.38 -0.82
N TYR A 79 -4.21 5.35 -1.86
CA TYR A 79 -2.94 6.08 -1.89
C TYR A 79 -3.12 7.59 -1.90
N LEU A 80 -4.11 8.11 -2.64
CA LEU A 80 -4.43 9.53 -2.65
C LEU A 80 -4.93 10.02 -1.29
N SER A 81 -5.76 9.23 -0.60
CA SER A 81 -6.26 9.55 0.75
C SER A 81 -5.10 9.64 1.74
N ASN A 82 -4.17 8.67 1.68
CA ASN A 82 -2.97 8.64 2.52
C ASN A 82 -2.05 9.86 2.26
N ILE A 83 -1.78 10.20 1.00
CA ILE A 83 -0.92 11.35 0.66
C ILE A 83 -1.54 12.67 1.13
N LYS A 84 -2.87 12.80 1.05
CA LYS A 84 -3.59 14.01 1.47
C LYS A 84 -3.77 14.13 2.99
N GLY A 85 -3.61 13.04 3.75
CA GLY A 85 -4.04 12.99 5.15
C GLY A 85 -5.57 13.11 5.30
N ASP A 86 -6.32 12.74 4.25
CA ASP A 86 -7.79 12.84 4.20
C ASP A 86 -8.41 11.44 4.26
N GLU A 87 -8.23 10.82 5.43
CA GLU A 87 -8.65 9.45 5.77
C GLU A 87 -10.18 9.27 5.71
N LEU A 88 -10.94 10.37 5.79
CA LEU A 88 -12.40 10.39 5.85
C LEU A 88 -13.10 10.25 4.49
N SER A 89 -12.34 10.20 3.38
CA SER A 89 -12.89 10.12 2.02
C SER A 89 -13.15 8.68 1.51
N ILE A 90 -12.85 7.66 2.33
CA ILE A 90 -13.02 6.24 1.97
C ILE A 90 -14.42 5.78 2.37
N GLY A 91 -15.22 5.35 1.38
CA GLY A 91 -16.60 4.93 1.63
C GLY A 91 -16.68 3.57 2.33
N ASN A 92 -17.75 3.31 3.07
CA ASN A 92 -17.91 2.07 3.85
C ASN A 92 -17.73 0.79 3.00
N LYS A 93 -18.18 0.79 1.73
CA LYS A 93 -17.96 -0.35 0.81
C LYS A 93 -16.48 -0.61 0.53
N ASP A 94 -15.69 0.45 0.37
CA ASP A 94 -14.24 0.38 0.16
C ASP A 94 -13.55 -0.14 1.42
N ILE A 95 -13.99 0.32 2.60
CA ILE A 95 -13.50 -0.17 3.90
C ILE A 95 -13.68 -1.68 4.03
N GLN A 96 -14.88 -2.20 3.71
CA GLN A 96 -15.12 -3.65 3.80
C GLN A 96 -14.24 -4.44 2.83
N LYS A 97 -13.99 -3.91 1.63
CA LYS A 97 -13.09 -4.54 0.66
C LYS A 97 -11.64 -4.55 1.15
N ILE A 98 -11.16 -3.45 1.73
CA ILE A 98 -9.84 -3.35 2.37
C ILE A 98 -9.71 -4.37 3.51
N LYS A 99 -10.72 -4.46 4.39
CA LYS A 99 -10.75 -5.45 5.48
C LYS A 99 -10.68 -6.87 4.94
N GLY A 100 -11.44 -7.17 3.89
CA GLY A 100 -11.39 -8.47 3.20
C GLY A 100 -9.98 -8.82 2.72
N CYS A 101 -9.30 -7.90 2.04
CA CYS A 101 -7.93 -8.11 1.55
C CYS A 101 -6.92 -8.36 2.68
N ILE A 102 -7.05 -7.67 3.82
CA ILE A 102 -6.16 -7.85 4.98
C ILE A 102 -6.40 -9.22 5.64
N LEU A 103 -7.66 -9.69 5.69
CA LEU A 103 -8.05 -10.93 6.37
C LEU A 103 -7.85 -12.19 5.53
N SER A 104 -7.81 -12.09 4.20
CA SER A 104 -7.84 -13.25 3.29
C SER A 104 -6.47 -13.82 2.88
N MET A 105 -5.34 -13.32 3.39
CA MET A 105 -4.00 -13.70 2.89
C MET A 105 -3.15 -14.45 3.92
N ASN A 106 -2.74 -15.66 3.55
CA ASN A 106 -1.97 -16.62 4.36
C ASN A 106 -0.46 -16.29 4.53
N SER A 107 -0.01 -15.12 4.11
CA SER A 107 1.31 -14.58 4.44
C SER A 107 1.28 -13.12 4.07
N LEU A 108 1.38 -12.19 5.02
CA LEU A 108 1.48 -10.78 4.66
C LEU A 108 2.70 -10.61 3.75
N GLU A 109 2.45 -10.29 2.48
CA GLU A 109 3.41 -9.70 1.59
C GLU A 109 3.58 -8.21 1.96
N PHE A 110 4.63 -7.57 1.47
CA PHE A 110 4.96 -6.16 1.79
C PHE A 110 3.78 -5.20 1.53
N GLU A 111 2.97 -5.53 0.54
CA GLU A 111 1.77 -4.87 0.08
C GLU A 111 0.67 -4.87 1.15
N THR A 112 0.36 -6.04 1.72
CA THR A 112 -0.67 -6.20 2.74
C THR A 112 -0.26 -5.53 4.03
N LEU A 113 1.03 -5.61 4.39
CA LEU A 113 1.57 -4.90 5.54
C LEU A 113 1.46 -3.38 5.37
N GLY A 114 1.79 -2.88 4.18
CA GLY A 114 1.62 -1.47 3.82
C GLY A 114 0.17 -1.03 3.85
N LEU A 115 -0.76 -1.84 3.35
CA LEU A 115 -2.20 -1.58 3.43
C LEU A 115 -2.67 -1.51 4.88
N TYR A 116 -2.34 -2.50 5.71
CA TYR A 116 -2.71 -2.48 7.12
C TYR A 116 -2.17 -1.24 7.83
N TYR A 117 -0.87 -0.96 7.71
CA TYR A 117 -0.25 0.23 8.31
C TYR A 117 -0.97 1.54 7.94
N ASN A 118 -1.33 1.68 6.66
CA ASN A 118 -2.02 2.88 6.18
C ASN A 118 -3.50 2.96 6.61
N PHE A 119 -4.09 1.84 7.05
CA PHE A 119 -5.52 1.73 7.39
C PHE A 119 -5.78 1.32 8.84
N MET A 120 -4.80 1.48 9.72
CA MET A 120 -4.98 1.16 11.14
C MET A 120 -6.16 1.94 11.75
N PHE A 121 -6.46 3.15 11.28
CA PHE A 121 -7.60 3.95 11.76
C PHE A 121 -8.98 3.30 11.52
N ILE A 122 -9.09 2.33 10.61
CA ILE A 122 -10.33 1.59 10.34
C ILE A 122 -10.69 0.61 11.47
N TYR A 123 -9.68 0.21 12.25
CA TYR A 123 -9.80 -0.80 13.29
C TYR A 123 -9.86 -0.13 14.66
N ASN A 124 -10.59 -0.74 15.59
CA ASN A 124 -10.51 -0.33 16.99
C ASN A 124 -9.14 -0.69 17.58
N LEU A 125 -8.84 -0.23 18.80
CA LEU A 125 -7.55 -0.50 19.42
C LEU A 125 -7.27 -1.99 19.60
N ASP A 126 -8.24 -2.79 20.05
CA ASP A 126 -8.03 -4.20 20.33
C ASP A 126 -7.73 -4.98 19.02
N ASP A 127 -8.47 -4.71 17.95
CA ASP A 127 -8.21 -5.24 16.61
C ASP A 127 -6.81 -4.84 16.10
N ASN A 128 -6.42 -3.57 16.27
CA ASN A 128 -5.09 -3.07 15.88
C ASN A 128 -3.96 -3.73 16.67
N ILE A 129 -4.21 -4.05 17.94
CA ILE A 129 -3.23 -4.78 18.78
C ILE A 129 -3.03 -6.18 18.23
N ASP A 130 -4.11 -6.90 17.94
CA ASP A 130 -4.05 -8.29 17.50
C ASP A 130 -3.42 -8.42 16.11
N ILE A 131 -3.91 -7.64 15.14
CA ILE A 131 -3.35 -7.62 13.77
C ILE A 131 -1.90 -7.12 13.80
N GLY A 132 -1.62 -6.07 14.58
CA GLY A 132 -0.28 -5.51 14.72
C GLY A 132 0.73 -6.49 15.30
N LYS A 133 0.36 -7.23 16.36
CA LYS A 133 1.22 -8.28 16.94
C LYS A 133 1.49 -9.39 15.93
N TYR A 134 0.46 -9.84 15.23
CA TYR A 134 0.60 -10.85 14.18
C TYR A 134 1.58 -10.40 13.08
N ALA A 135 1.42 -9.18 12.58
CA ALA A 135 2.32 -8.59 11.59
C ALA A 135 3.77 -8.48 12.10
N ILE A 136 3.97 -7.97 13.33
CA ILE A 136 5.31 -7.86 13.94
C ILE A 136 5.98 -9.23 14.05
N ALA A 137 5.25 -10.26 14.49
CA ALA A 137 5.79 -11.61 14.62
C ALA A 137 6.16 -12.22 13.27
N LEU A 138 5.29 -12.07 12.26
CA LEU A 138 5.51 -12.62 10.93
C LEU A 138 6.76 -12.03 10.24
N PHE A 139 7.03 -10.74 10.46
CA PHE A 139 8.17 -10.04 9.84
C PHE A 139 9.39 -9.90 10.76
N ALA A 140 9.42 -10.55 11.92
CA ALA A 140 10.49 -10.37 12.91
C ALA A 140 11.91 -10.59 12.35
N ASN A 141 12.06 -11.56 11.43
CA ASN A 141 13.33 -11.92 10.81
C ASN A 141 13.56 -11.26 9.44
N ASN A 142 12.67 -10.39 8.99
CA ASN A 142 12.78 -9.76 7.69
C ASN A 142 13.84 -8.64 7.70
N ASN A 143 14.78 -8.68 6.74
CA ASN A 143 15.89 -7.72 6.68
C ASN A 143 15.64 -6.51 5.77
N SER A 144 14.49 -6.43 5.10
CA SER A 144 14.13 -5.27 4.28
C SER A 144 13.96 -4.02 5.14
N ILE A 145 14.73 -2.99 4.82
CA ILE A 145 14.63 -1.66 5.46
C ILE A 145 13.22 -1.10 5.32
N ALA A 146 12.57 -1.34 4.17
CA ALA A 146 11.21 -0.86 3.92
C ALA A 146 10.20 -1.53 4.86
N ILE A 147 10.29 -2.85 5.05
CA ILE A 147 9.44 -3.59 5.99
C ILE A 147 9.69 -3.13 7.43
N LYS A 148 10.96 -2.98 7.85
CA LYS A 148 11.31 -2.49 9.19
C LYS A 148 10.71 -1.10 9.47
N LYS A 149 10.70 -0.19 8.50
CA LYS A 149 10.06 1.12 8.61
C LYS A 149 8.55 1.01 8.82
N ILE A 150 7.88 0.15 8.06
CA ILE A 150 6.42 -0.07 8.22
C ILE A 150 6.11 -0.66 9.60
N ILE A 151 6.88 -1.68 10.03
CA ILE A 151 6.73 -2.28 11.36
C ILE A 151 6.93 -1.26 12.48
N LEU A 152 7.92 -0.38 12.37
CA LEU A 152 8.11 0.71 13.34
C LEU A 152 6.91 1.67 13.35
N GLY A 153 6.38 2.02 12.19
CA GLY A 153 5.16 2.84 12.07
C GLY A 153 3.96 2.20 12.76
N ILE A 154 3.74 0.89 12.55
CA ILE A 154 2.68 0.12 13.23
C ILE A 154 2.86 0.19 14.74
N LYS A 155 4.07 -0.04 15.26
CA LYS A 155 4.37 0.05 16.70
C LYS A 155 4.04 1.43 17.27
N ILE A 156 4.43 2.50 16.58
CA ILE A 156 4.16 3.89 16.99
C ILE A 156 2.66 4.18 16.98
N ASN A 157 1.94 3.75 15.94
CA ASN A 157 0.49 3.98 15.83
C ASN A 157 -0.29 3.26 16.94
N ILE A 158 0.08 2.03 17.29
CA ILE A 158 -0.52 1.29 18.42
C ILE A 158 -0.22 2.00 19.75
N LEU A 159 1.03 2.46 19.94
CA LEU A 159 1.40 3.22 21.14
C LEU A 159 0.58 4.50 21.27
N PHE A 160 0.43 5.24 20.17
CA PHE A 160 -0.40 6.45 20.13
C PHE A 160 -1.86 6.15 20.46
N ALA A 161 -2.41 5.05 19.93
CA ALA A 161 -3.78 4.62 20.23
C ALA A 161 -3.96 4.25 21.71
N TYR A 162 -2.99 3.57 22.34
CA TYR A 162 -3.02 3.33 23.80
C TYR A 162 -3.06 4.64 24.61
N ILE A 163 -2.26 5.64 24.21
CA ILE A 163 -2.20 6.94 24.87
C ILE A 163 -3.54 7.68 24.73
N ASN A 164 -4.12 7.70 23.53
CA ASN A 164 -5.41 8.36 23.27
C ASN A 164 -6.55 7.73 24.07
N GLU A 165 -6.56 6.41 24.21
CA GLU A 165 -7.55 5.70 25.04
C GLU A 165 -7.21 5.70 26.54
N LYS A 166 -6.19 6.46 26.97
CA LYS A 166 -5.72 6.57 28.36
C LYS A 166 -5.33 5.23 29.00
N LYS A 167 -4.94 4.24 28.18
CA LYS A 167 -4.48 2.90 28.59
C LYS A 167 -2.97 2.90 28.85
N TYR A 168 -2.50 3.77 29.74
CA TYR A 168 -1.06 4.04 29.96
C TYR A 168 -0.27 2.82 30.44
N GLU A 169 -0.85 1.97 31.27
CA GLU A 169 -0.19 0.74 31.74
C GLU A 169 0.16 -0.20 30.58
N LYS A 170 -0.76 -0.33 29.60
CA LYS A 170 -0.54 -1.13 28.39
C LYS A 170 0.49 -0.47 27.47
N ALA A 171 0.50 0.86 27.37
CA ALA A 171 1.54 1.60 26.63
C ALA A 171 2.94 1.36 27.21
N ILE A 172 3.07 1.41 28.54
CA ILE A 172 4.33 1.14 29.25
C ILE A 172 4.79 -0.30 29.03
N PHE A 173 3.88 -1.27 29.13
CA PHE A 173 4.18 -2.67 28.83
C PHE A 173 4.68 -2.85 27.38
N PHE A 174 4.03 -2.19 26.41
CA PHE A 174 4.42 -2.25 25.01
C PHE A 174 5.84 -1.68 24.77
N LEU A 175 6.19 -0.55 25.41
CA LEU A 175 7.52 0.05 25.33
C LEU A 175 8.62 -0.80 25.96
N THR A 176 8.32 -1.49 27.06
CA THR A 176 9.31 -2.24 27.85
C THR A 176 9.58 -3.64 27.33
N VAL A 177 8.55 -4.33 26.80
CA VAL A 177 8.66 -5.74 26.42
C VAL A 177 8.89 -5.94 24.92
N LEU A 178 8.31 -5.10 24.05
CA LEU A 178 8.37 -5.29 22.59
C LEU A 178 9.56 -4.60 21.91
N LYS A 179 10.49 -4.04 22.69
CA LYS A 179 11.69 -3.29 22.24
C LYS A 179 11.41 -2.54 20.95
N ILE A 180 10.67 -1.43 21.06
CA ILE A 180 10.64 -0.45 19.97
C ILE A 180 12.07 0.02 19.71
#